data_AF-A0A4R1K3I2-F1
#
_entry.id   AF-A0A4R1K3I2-F1
#
_cell.length_a   1.000
_cell.length_b   1.000
_cell.length_c   1.000
_cell.angle_alpha   90.00
_cell.angle_beta   90.00
_cell.angle_gamma   90.00
#
_symmetry.space_group_name_H-M   'P 1'
#
loop_
_entity.id
_entity.type
_entity.pdbx_description
1 polymer ?
#
loop_
_entity_poly.entity_id
_entity_poly.type
_entity_poly.pdbx_seq_one_letter_code
_entity_poly.pdbx_strand_id
1 'polypeptide(L)'
;MNIEDTYYQVRRAQRMILMRQYFRNGELYEIMNRKAFNNMADKLSQKYFHMAGSVIYKEMTELYRVYLCLAPIIQKQKNSFKLDWTKGNTLSWMRRLFNGSNKKWYYSHEAVIRKHDVELFKSTLRNHGITDSVFIDFALEKYLCFWNADGRKGSLANCVFDPFFFEAHESGLRFENNLVHTSSSRKSGYKYVFDEPLEIMCYAISASIRNGRTHVDVQLSNDYVKALKERLLKATEGKSSYAHKLVILSALVNSFVEDARYAKDAMEQVKEVQKYFIKHTKKFAAGNADFRHTSGAIIPLWLSRVTNRFTYQRTNFFWDMDHNTVPEKIYMIYFSPYREQI
;
A
#
# COMPACT_ATOMS: atom_id res chain seq x y z
N MET A 1 5.97 16.37 -30.46
CA MET A 1 6.40 17.02 -29.20
C MET A 1 6.69 15.90 -28.20
N ASN A 2 7.94 15.70 -27.79
CA ASN A 2 8.38 14.44 -27.16
C ASN A 2 7.73 14.22 -25.78
N ILE A 3 6.85 13.22 -25.74
CA ILE A 3 6.21 12.67 -24.54
C ILE A 3 7.25 12.18 -23.51
N GLU A 4 8.46 11.86 -23.98
CA GLU A 4 9.59 11.41 -23.18
C GLU A 4 10.08 12.50 -22.20
N ASP A 5 10.05 13.78 -22.55
CA ASP A 5 10.61 14.86 -21.69
C ASP A 5 9.76 15.15 -20.43
N THR A 6 8.46 14.85 -20.49
CA THR A 6 7.52 15.12 -19.39
C THR A 6 7.94 14.44 -18.09
N TYR A 7 8.31 13.17 -18.16
CA TYR A 7 8.71 12.39 -17.00
C TYR A 7 9.97 12.95 -16.33
N TYR A 8 11.00 13.26 -17.12
CA TYR A 8 12.26 13.82 -16.64
C TYR A 8 12.06 15.18 -15.95
N GLN A 9 11.24 16.05 -16.53
CA GLN A 9 10.93 17.36 -15.97
C GLN A 9 10.20 17.27 -14.62
N VAL A 10 9.23 16.35 -14.50
CA VAL A 10 8.55 16.09 -13.23
C VAL A 10 9.54 15.59 -12.17
N ARG A 11 10.40 14.62 -12.52
CA ARG A 11 11.42 14.09 -11.60
C ARG A 11 12.38 15.16 -11.11
N ARG A 12 12.87 16.03 -12.00
CA ARG A 12 13.75 17.16 -11.62
C ARG A 12 13.04 18.13 -10.68
N ALA A 13 11.79 18.50 -10.97
CA ALA A 13 11.01 19.38 -10.10
C ALA A 13 10.75 18.74 -8.73
N GLN A 14 10.42 17.46 -8.68
CA GLN A 14 10.22 16.72 -7.43
C GLN A 14 11.48 16.63 -6.59
N ARG A 15 12.66 16.45 -7.20
CA ARG A 15 13.94 16.57 -6.49
C ARG A 15 14.17 17.97 -5.92
N MET A 16 13.79 19.03 -6.64
CA MET A 16 13.87 20.40 -6.13
C MET A 16 12.94 20.62 -4.93
N ILE A 17 11.70 20.13 -4.99
CA ILE A 17 10.76 20.13 -3.84
C ILE A 17 11.39 19.39 -2.66
N LEU A 18 12.03 18.24 -2.93
CA LEU A 18 12.72 17.45 -1.92
C LEU A 18 13.91 18.17 -1.27
N MET A 19 14.59 19.09 -1.96
CA MET A 19 15.70 19.85 -1.37
C MET A 19 15.23 21.06 -0.55
N ARG A 20 13.98 21.50 -0.72
CA ARG A 20 13.43 22.66 -0.02
C ARG A 20 12.81 22.29 1.33
N GLN A 21 12.87 23.24 2.26
CA GLN A 21 12.20 23.17 3.56
C GLN A 21 10.95 24.04 3.64
N TYR A 22 10.91 25.14 2.87
CA TYR A 22 9.81 26.11 2.86
C TYR A 22 9.41 26.46 1.44
N PHE A 23 8.13 26.73 1.23
CA PHE A 23 7.54 27.16 -0.03
C PHE A 23 6.72 28.43 0.20
N ARG A 24 7.09 29.50 -0.50
CA ARG A 24 6.43 30.81 -0.44
C ARG A 24 5.14 30.81 -1.25
N ASN A 25 4.33 31.85 -1.07
CA ASN A 25 3.08 32.01 -1.81
C ASN A 25 3.27 31.94 -3.32
N GLY A 26 2.48 31.09 -3.98
CA GLY A 26 2.53 30.82 -5.42
C GLY A 26 3.55 29.77 -5.88
N GLU A 27 4.60 29.46 -5.11
CA GLU A 27 5.70 28.61 -5.61
C GLU A 27 5.27 27.17 -5.95
N LEU A 28 4.56 26.49 -5.04
CA LEU A 28 4.10 25.12 -5.27
C LEU A 28 2.95 25.09 -6.26
N TYR A 29 2.08 26.10 -6.21
CA TYR A 29 1.00 26.25 -7.17
C TYR A 29 1.55 26.40 -8.61
N GLU A 30 2.57 27.22 -8.82
CA GLU A 30 3.24 27.36 -10.11
C GLU A 30 3.86 26.04 -10.57
N ILE A 31 4.57 25.32 -9.70
CA ILE A 31 5.16 24.02 -10.04
C ILE A 31 4.07 23.02 -10.47
N MET A 32 2.98 22.92 -9.70
CA MET A 32 1.83 22.05 -9.97
C MET A 32 1.13 22.39 -11.31
N ASN A 33 1.20 23.65 -11.76
CA ASN A 33 0.60 24.12 -13.00
C ASN A 33 1.54 24.02 -14.22
N ARG A 34 2.79 23.59 -14.06
CA ARG A 34 3.70 23.38 -15.20
C ARG A 34 3.14 22.33 -16.15
N LYS A 35 3.38 22.55 -17.45
CA LYS A 35 2.95 21.64 -18.54
C LYS A 35 3.32 20.17 -18.27
N ALA A 36 4.51 19.92 -17.73
CA ALA A 36 4.94 18.56 -17.41
C ALA A 36 4.09 17.88 -16.31
N PHE A 37 3.68 18.62 -15.27
CA PHE A 37 2.79 18.09 -14.23
C PHE A 37 1.40 17.80 -14.78
N ASN A 38 0.86 18.69 -15.62
CA ASN A 38 -0.42 18.50 -16.27
C ASN A 38 -0.41 17.24 -17.17
N ASN A 39 0.61 17.09 -18.01
CA ASN A 39 0.77 15.93 -18.89
C ASN A 39 0.94 14.62 -18.10
N MET A 40 1.74 14.64 -17.03
CA MET A 40 1.95 13.44 -16.21
C MET A 40 0.67 13.05 -15.44
N ALA A 41 -0.06 14.03 -14.91
CA ALA A 41 -1.34 13.79 -14.26
C ALA A 41 -2.39 13.23 -15.22
N ASP A 42 -2.42 13.73 -16.46
CA ASP A 42 -3.27 13.18 -17.52
C ASP A 42 -2.91 11.72 -17.84
N LYS A 43 -1.62 11.39 -18.01
CA LYS A 43 -1.17 9.99 -18.19
C LYS A 43 -1.60 9.08 -17.04
N LEU A 44 -1.51 9.55 -15.79
CA LEU A 44 -1.93 8.79 -14.61
C LEU A 44 -3.45 8.59 -14.58
N SER A 45 -4.22 9.63 -14.91
CA SER A 45 -5.68 9.57 -15.03
C SER A 45 -6.11 8.62 -16.14
N GLN A 46 -5.47 8.68 -17.30
CA GLN A 46 -5.71 7.73 -18.39
C GLN A 46 -5.42 6.30 -17.93
N LYS A 47 -4.28 6.05 -17.27
CA LYS A 47 -3.92 4.71 -16.83
C LYS A 47 -4.94 4.12 -15.84
N TYR A 48 -5.35 4.88 -14.84
CA TYR A 48 -6.14 4.35 -13.71
C TYR A 48 -7.64 4.65 -13.80
N PHE A 49 -8.04 5.64 -14.59
CA PHE A 49 -9.41 6.17 -14.69
C PHE A 49 -9.87 6.36 -16.15
N HIS A 50 -9.29 5.68 -17.15
CA HIS A 50 -9.70 5.80 -18.58
C HIS A 50 -11.20 5.58 -18.85
N MET A 51 -11.89 4.78 -18.04
CA MET A 51 -13.33 4.52 -18.22
C MET A 51 -14.22 5.52 -17.46
N ALA A 52 -13.64 6.51 -16.78
CA ALA A 52 -14.40 7.50 -16.04
C ALA A 52 -15.07 8.51 -17.00
N GLY A 53 -16.24 9.01 -16.62
CA GLY A 53 -16.86 10.14 -17.32
C GLY A 53 -15.98 11.39 -17.27
N SER A 54 -16.19 12.32 -18.20
CA SER A 54 -15.35 13.51 -18.40
C SER A 54 -15.12 14.34 -17.13
N VAL A 55 -16.16 14.50 -16.30
CA VAL A 55 -16.09 15.23 -15.03
C VAL A 55 -15.12 14.56 -14.06
N ILE A 56 -15.33 13.27 -13.78
CA ILE A 56 -14.49 12.49 -12.87
C ILE A 56 -13.05 12.44 -13.40
N TYR A 57 -12.87 12.29 -14.71
CA TYR A 57 -11.54 12.29 -15.33
C TYR A 57 -10.76 13.59 -15.06
N LYS A 58 -11.44 14.74 -15.22
CA LYS A 58 -10.87 16.06 -14.95
C LYS A 58 -10.51 16.19 -13.46
N GLU A 59 -11.41 15.81 -12.57
CA GLU A 59 -11.18 15.85 -11.13
C GLU A 59 -10.00 14.97 -10.69
N MET A 60 -9.89 13.75 -11.24
CA MET A 60 -8.77 12.86 -10.94
C MET A 60 -7.45 13.42 -11.48
N THR A 61 -7.48 14.07 -12.65
CA THR A 61 -6.31 14.79 -13.18
C THR A 61 -5.87 15.89 -12.23
N GLU A 62 -6.80 16.69 -11.72
CA GLU A 62 -6.50 17.73 -10.73
C GLU A 62 -5.94 17.14 -9.44
N LEU A 63 -6.51 16.05 -8.94
CA LEU A 63 -6.02 15.36 -7.73
C LEU A 63 -4.61 14.78 -7.93
N TYR A 64 -4.32 14.21 -9.10
CA TYR A 64 -2.96 13.75 -9.43
C TYR A 64 -1.95 14.88 -9.49
N ARG A 65 -2.34 16.09 -9.93
CA ARG A 65 -1.44 17.25 -9.92
C ARG A 65 -1.05 17.63 -8.49
N VAL A 66 -2.02 17.64 -7.57
CA VAL A 66 -1.75 17.82 -6.13
C VAL A 66 -0.82 16.71 -5.63
N TYR A 67 -1.14 15.45 -5.96
CA TYR A 67 -0.35 14.31 -5.49
C TYR A 67 1.10 14.35 -5.98
N LEU A 68 1.33 14.62 -7.26
CA LEU A 68 2.66 14.75 -7.86
C LEU A 68 3.50 15.83 -7.17
N CYS A 69 2.86 16.91 -6.73
CA CYS A 69 3.49 18.03 -6.02
C CYS A 69 3.81 17.68 -4.56
N LEU A 70 2.88 17.04 -3.84
CA LEU A 70 3.05 16.67 -2.43
C LEU A 70 3.90 15.41 -2.22
N ALA A 71 4.02 14.55 -3.22
CA ALA A 71 4.69 13.26 -3.11
C ALA A 71 6.13 13.31 -2.53
N PRO A 72 7.01 14.26 -2.91
CA PRO A 72 8.33 14.38 -2.28
C PRO A 72 8.27 14.75 -0.80
N ILE A 73 7.25 15.52 -0.39
CA ILE A 73 7.03 15.94 1.00
C ILE A 73 6.52 14.75 1.82
N ILE A 74 5.52 14.03 1.30
CA ILE A 74 5.02 12.78 1.89
C ILE A 74 6.17 11.77 2.08
N GLN A 75 7.00 11.59 1.06
CA GLN A 75 8.14 10.67 1.11
C GLN A 75 9.20 11.05 2.16
N LYS A 76 9.28 12.31 2.59
CA LYS A 76 10.20 12.74 3.67
C LYS A 76 9.68 12.42 5.08
N GLN A 77 8.38 12.42 5.29
CA GLN A 77 7.77 12.27 6.61
C GLN A 77 8.26 10.98 7.30
N LYS A 78 8.73 11.05 8.53
CA LYS A 78 9.16 9.84 9.24
C LYS A 78 7.94 8.97 9.54
N ASN A 79 8.12 7.65 9.57
CA ASN A 79 7.09 6.70 10.01
C ASN A 79 5.72 6.75 9.29
N SER A 80 5.66 7.44 8.14
CA SER A 80 4.45 7.63 7.34
C SER A 80 4.50 6.79 6.06
N PHE A 81 3.45 6.92 5.25
CA PHE A 81 3.32 6.33 3.93
C PHE A 81 4.53 6.64 3.04
N LYS A 82 4.99 5.61 2.31
CA LYS A 82 6.08 5.71 1.34
C LYS A 82 5.59 5.24 -0.01
N LEU A 83 5.81 6.05 -1.04
CA LEU A 83 5.32 5.85 -2.40
C LEU A 83 5.99 4.67 -3.12
N ASP A 84 7.18 4.28 -2.70
CA ASP A 84 7.94 3.17 -3.26
C ASP A 84 7.93 1.90 -2.40
N TRP A 85 7.29 1.94 -1.21
CA TRP A 85 7.22 0.76 -0.34
C TRP A 85 6.17 -0.24 -0.80
N THR A 86 6.40 -1.51 -0.50
CA THR A 86 5.49 -2.64 -0.74
C THR A 86 5.21 -3.35 0.60
N LYS A 87 4.31 -4.36 0.62
CA LYS A 87 4.14 -5.25 1.79
C LYS A 87 5.48 -5.76 2.31
N GLY A 88 6.38 -6.11 1.39
CA GLY A 88 7.72 -6.59 1.71
C GLY A 88 8.54 -5.59 2.53
N ASN A 89 8.45 -4.30 2.22
CA ASN A 89 9.12 -3.24 2.99
C ASN A 89 8.54 -3.13 4.39
N THR A 90 7.21 -3.08 4.52
CA THR A 90 6.49 -3.01 5.81
C THR A 90 6.84 -4.20 6.69
N LEU A 91 6.74 -5.42 6.17
CA LEU A 91 7.07 -6.65 6.92
C LEU A 91 8.55 -6.74 7.27
N SER A 92 9.44 -6.33 6.37
CA SER A 92 10.88 -6.29 6.65
C SER A 92 11.21 -5.30 7.77
N TRP A 93 10.51 -4.16 7.80
CA TRP A 93 10.62 -3.18 8.87
C TRP A 93 10.13 -3.73 10.21
N MET A 94 8.97 -4.40 10.25
CA MET A 94 8.44 -5.05 11.46
C MET A 94 9.40 -6.15 11.97
N ARG A 95 9.85 -7.03 11.08
CA ARG A 95 10.83 -8.07 11.40
C ARG A 95 12.11 -7.49 12.01
N ARG A 96 12.58 -6.34 11.53
CA ARG A 96 13.76 -5.67 12.09
C ARG A 96 13.51 -5.14 13.51
N LEU A 97 12.33 -4.62 13.82
CA LEU A 97 12.00 -4.12 15.15
C LEU A 97 11.91 -5.23 16.20
N PHE A 98 11.29 -6.37 15.84
CA PHE A 98 11.08 -7.47 16.78
C PHE A 98 12.28 -8.42 16.87
N ASN A 99 13.12 -8.52 15.83
CA ASN A 99 14.28 -9.42 15.78
C ASN A 99 15.64 -8.74 16.02
N GLY A 100 15.75 -7.42 15.81
CA GLY A 100 17.03 -6.70 15.72
C GLY A 100 17.67 -6.32 17.06
N SER A 101 18.70 -5.47 17.03
CA SER A 101 19.35 -4.91 18.22
C SER A 101 18.46 -3.96 19.01
N ASN A 102 17.59 -3.21 18.31
CA ASN A 102 16.64 -2.27 18.90
C ASN A 102 15.30 -2.97 19.20
N LYS A 103 15.34 -4.05 19.99
CA LYS A 103 14.18 -4.91 20.25
C LYS A 103 12.99 -4.12 20.82
N LYS A 104 11.92 -3.99 20.04
CA LYS A 104 10.66 -3.34 20.44
C LYS A 104 9.55 -4.38 20.53
N TRP A 105 9.50 -5.15 21.60
CA TRP A 105 8.58 -6.29 21.71
C TRP A 105 7.13 -5.94 22.01
N TYR A 106 6.86 -4.70 22.42
CA TYR A 106 5.51 -4.25 22.72
C TYR A 106 4.98 -3.43 21.56
N TYR A 107 3.71 -3.59 21.22
CA TYR A 107 3.07 -2.81 20.16
C TYR A 107 1.64 -2.41 20.52
N SER A 108 1.18 -1.30 19.96
CA SER A 108 -0.25 -1.01 19.81
C SER A 108 -0.57 -0.89 18.34
N HIS A 109 -1.79 -1.24 17.99
CA HIS A 109 -2.30 -1.19 16.62
C HIS A 109 -3.69 -0.58 16.66
N GLU A 110 -3.91 0.45 15.86
CA GLU A 110 -5.21 1.07 15.70
C GLU A 110 -5.52 1.34 14.23
N ALA A 111 -6.78 1.17 13.86
CA ALA A 111 -7.32 1.64 12.60
C ALA A 111 -7.77 3.08 12.75
N VAL A 112 -7.22 3.97 11.93
CA VAL A 112 -7.55 5.39 11.91
C VAL A 112 -8.55 5.69 10.81
N ILE A 113 -9.55 6.49 11.14
CA ILE A 113 -10.57 6.95 10.21
C ILE A 113 -10.36 8.44 9.98
N ARG A 114 -10.37 8.87 8.71
CA ARG A 114 -10.23 10.28 8.36
C ARG A 114 -11.39 11.06 8.96
N LYS A 115 -11.05 12.07 9.73
CA LYS A 115 -12.00 13.07 10.20
C LYS A 115 -11.97 14.26 9.26
N HIS A 116 -13.13 14.87 9.06
CA HIS A 116 -13.25 16.14 8.36
C HIS A 116 -12.68 17.25 9.25
N ASP A 117 -11.43 17.64 9.02
CA ASP A 117 -10.73 18.65 9.82
C ASP A 117 -9.84 19.54 8.94
N VAL A 118 -10.43 20.65 8.50
CA VAL A 118 -9.82 21.62 7.58
C VAL A 118 -8.65 22.36 8.21
N GLU A 119 -8.79 22.74 9.49
CA GLU A 119 -7.76 23.51 10.16
C GLU A 119 -6.56 22.64 10.52
N LEU A 120 -6.80 21.39 10.92
CA LEU A 120 -5.73 20.41 11.06
C LEU A 120 -4.99 20.22 9.74
N PHE A 121 -5.70 20.03 8.61
CA PHE A 121 -5.06 19.88 7.30
C PHE A 121 -4.16 21.05 6.95
N LYS A 122 -4.67 22.29 7.05
CA LYS A 122 -3.90 23.51 6.78
C LYS A 122 -2.69 23.62 7.72
N SER A 123 -2.89 23.34 9.01
CA SER A 123 -1.82 23.41 10.00
C SER A 123 -0.71 22.39 9.71
N THR A 124 -1.05 21.15 9.32
CA THR A 124 -0.05 20.14 8.99
C THR A 124 0.71 20.48 7.71
N LEU A 125 0.04 21.02 6.68
CA LEU A 125 0.73 21.52 5.48
C LEU A 125 1.75 22.62 5.85
N ARG A 126 1.36 23.57 6.71
CA ARG A 126 2.26 24.63 7.20
C ARG A 126 3.42 24.07 8.03
N ASN A 127 3.18 23.06 8.86
CA ASN A 127 4.24 22.36 9.62
C ASN A 127 5.26 21.66 8.70
N HIS A 128 4.86 21.33 7.47
CA HIS A 128 5.76 20.85 6.41
C HIS A 128 6.33 21.98 5.52
N GLY A 129 6.25 23.23 5.98
CA GLY A 129 6.81 24.41 5.32
C GLY A 129 6.03 24.89 4.10
N ILE A 130 4.82 24.37 3.87
CA ILE A 130 3.94 24.82 2.80
C ILE A 130 3.19 26.06 3.31
N THR A 131 3.67 27.24 2.94
CA THR A 131 3.00 28.53 3.23
C THR A 131 2.29 29.11 2.01
N ASP A 132 2.25 28.34 0.92
CA ASP A 132 1.63 28.73 -0.33
C ASP A 132 0.10 28.71 -0.23
N SER A 133 -0.51 29.86 0.05
CA SER A 133 -1.96 29.98 0.24
C SER A 133 -2.76 29.55 -0.99
N VAL A 134 -2.29 29.88 -2.19
CA VAL A 134 -2.96 29.50 -3.44
C VAL A 134 -2.95 27.98 -3.62
N PHE A 135 -1.81 27.34 -3.31
CA PHE A 135 -1.72 25.89 -3.34
C PHE A 135 -2.57 25.24 -2.24
N ILE A 136 -2.53 25.77 -1.02
CA ILE A 136 -3.31 25.25 0.12
C ILE A 136 -4.80 25.31 -0.19
N ASP A 137 -5.30 26.41 -0.72
CA ASP A 137 -6.72 26.58 -1.04
C ASP A 137 -7.15 25.60 -2.14
N PHE A 138 -6.32 25.41 -3.17
CA PHE A 138 -6.56 24.41 -4.22
C PHE A 138 -6.57 22.98 -3.65
N ALA A 139 -5.59 22.62 -2.82
CA ALA A 139 -5.50 21.30 -2.20
C ALA A 139 -6.68 21.05 -1.25
N LEU A 140 -7.10 22.08 -0.52
CA LEU A 140 -8.25 22.04 0.38
C LEU A 140 -9.55 21.81 -0.39
N GLU A 141 -9.75 22.49 -1.53
CA GLU A 141 -10.92 22.25 -2.38
C GLU A 141 -11.00 20.77 -2.77
N LYS A 142 -9.88 20.16 -3.20
CA LYS A 142 -9.85 18.74 -3.55
C LYS A 142 -10.05 17.82 -2.34
N TYR A 143 -9.52 18.17 -1.18
CA TYR A 143 -9.80 17.47 0.07
C TYR A 143 -11.31 17.47 0.37
N LEU A 144 -11.96 18.63 0.32
CA LEU A 144 -13.40 18.76 0.60
C LEU A 144 -14.26 17.96 -0.38
N CYS A 145 -13.86 17.85 -1.65
CA CYS A 145 -14.58 17.04 -2.63
C CYS A 145 -14.44 15.52 -2.39
N PHE A 146 -13.31 15.07 -1.84
CA PHE A 146 -12.95 13.64 -1.81
C PHE A 146 -12.71 13.03 -0.43
N TRP A 147 -12.84 13.79 0.67
CA TRP A 147 -12.48 13.32 2.01
C TRP A 147 -13.26 12.06 2.45
N ASN A 148 -14.51 11.91 2.02
CA ASN A 148 -15.35 10.73 2.29
C ASN A 148 -15.74 9.99 1.01
N ALA A 149 -14.96 10.13 -0.07
CA ALA A 149 -15.26 9.46 -1.31
C ALA A 149 -14.93 7.96 -1.21
N ASP A 150 -15.80 7.12 -1.77
CA ASP A 150 -15.57 5.67 -1.85
C ASP A 150 -14.88 5.25 -3.15
N GLY A 151 -14.41 4.00 -3.15
CA GLY A 151 -13.81 3.35 -4.31
C GLY A 151 -12.49 3.99 -4.73
N ARG A 152 -12.14 3.89 -6.02
CA ARG A 152 -10.81 4.28 -6.52
C ARG A 152 -10.48 5.76 -6.36
N LYS A 153 -11.49 6.64 -6.45
CA LYS A 153 -11.31 8.08 -6.21
C LYS A 153 -10.98 8.37 -4.74
N GLY A 154 -11.67 7.68 -3.83
CA GLY A 154 -11.38 7.69 -2.40
C GLY A 154 -9.96 7.21 -2.09
N SER A 155 -9.60 6.03 -2.62
CA SER A 155 -8.27 5.47 -2.42
C SER A 155 -7.15 6.37 -2.96
N LEU A 156 -7.38 7.07 -4.09
CA LEU A 156 -6.44 8.09 -4.56
C LEU A 156 -6.35 9.25 -3.55
N ALA A 157 -7.48 9.80 -3.11
CA ALA A 157 -7.49 10.89 -2.15
C ALA A 157 -6.78 10.52 -0.83
N ASN A 158 -6.91 9.27 -0.38
CA ASN A 158 -6.16 8.76 0.76
C ASN A 158 -4.65 8.77 0.59
N CYS A 159 -4.16 8.33 -0.58
CA CYS A 159 -2.74 8.42 -0.89
C CYS A 159 -2.22 9.88 -0.84
N VAL A 160 -3.07 10.87 -1.13
CA VAL A 160 -2.69 12.29 -1.12
C VAL A 160 -2.74 12.90 0.28
N PHE A 161 -3.85 12.72 0.99
CA PHE A 161 -4.18 13.55 2.15
C PHE A 161 -3.87 12.88 3.49
N ASP A 162 -4.09 11.57 3.63
CA ASP A 162 -3.89 10.90 4.91
C ASP A 162 -2.48 10.97 5.48
N PRO A 163 -1.39 11.08 4.68
CA PRO A 163 -0.06 11.30 5.24
C PRO A 163 0.05 12.59 6.07
N PHE A 164 -0.87 13.54 5.89
CA PHE A 164 -0.91 14.80 6.65
C PHE A 164 -1.87 14.75 7.86
N PHE A 165 -2.58 13.64 8.06
CA PHE A 165 -3.45 13.44 9.22
C PHE A 165 -2.93 12.38 10.17
N PHE A 166 -2.29 11.34 9.63
CA PHE A 166 -1.94 10.14 10.37
C PHE A 166 -0.43 9.98 10.40
N GLU A 167 0.18 10.29 11.54
CA GLU A 167 1.60 10.07 11.78
C GLU A 167 1.79 9.07 12.93
N ALA A 168 2.56 8.02 12.69
CA ALA A 168 2.93 7.10 13.74
C ALA A 168 4.06 7.69 14.59
N HIS A 169 3.83 7.83 15.90
CA HIS A 169 4.83 8.33 16.85
C HIS A 169 6.00 7.36 17.07
N GLU A 170 7.12 7.91 17.56
CA GLU A 170 8.33 7.18 17.99
C GLU A 170 8.92 6.27 16.88
N SER A 171 8.91 4.96 17.11
CA SER A 171 9.37 3.92 16.17
C SER A 171 8.20 3.20 15.53
N GLY A 172 7.05 3.86 15.37
CA GLY A 172 5.87 3.32 14.70
C GLY A 172 5.95 3.40 13.18
N LEU A 173 4.93 2.86 12.51
CA LEU A 173 4.78 2.96 11.06
C LEU A 173 3.29 3.02 10.70
N ARG A 174 2.95 3.94 9.79
CA ARG A 174 1.68 3.94 9.08
C ARG A 174 1.74 3.06 7.84
N PHE A 175 0.70 2.26 7.65
CA PHE A 175 0.41 1.57 6.40
C PHE A 175 -1.11 1.57 6.22
N GLU A 176 -1.58 1.92 5.02
CA GLU A 176 -3.02 2.10 4.77
C GLU A 176 -3.66 3.04 5.82
N ASN A 177 -4.78 2.62 6.40
CA ASN A 177 -5.49 3.28 7.48
C ASN A 177 -5.11 2.73 8.86
N ASN A 178 -3.92 2.16 9.01
CA ASN A 178 -3.47 1.56 10.26
C ASN A 178 -2.21 2.25 10.76
N LEU A 179 -2.19 2.52 12.07
CA LEU A 179 -1.02 2.96 12.79
C LEU A 179 -0.57 1.83 13.70
N VAL A 180 0.70 1.45 13.57
CA VAL A 180 1.36 0.57 14.52
C VAL A 180 2.41 1.36 15.27
N HIS A 181 2.28 1.40 16.59
CA HIS A 181 3.30 1.95 17.48
C HIS A 181 4.05 0.81 18.14
N THR A 182 5.35 1.00 18.40
CA THR A 182 6.18 -0.03 18.99
C THR A 182 6.97 0.52 20.18
N SER A 183 7.25 -0.31 21.17
CA SER A 183 8.02 0.07 22.36
C SER A 183 8.87 -1.08 22.89
N SER A 184 9.96 -0.71 23.56
CA SER A 184 10.84 -1.63 24.29
C SER A 184 10.33 -1.89 25.71
N SER A 185 9.43 -1.04 26.21
CA SER A 185 8.81 -1.17 27.53
C SER A 185 7.31 -1.36 27.42
N ARG A 186 6.72 -1.98 28.44
CA ARG A 186 5.28 -2.12 28.56
C ARG A 186 4.64 -0.75 28.77
N LYS A 187 3.64 -0.42 27.95
CA LYS A 187 2.81 0.79 28.06
C LYS A 187 1.34 0.36 28.16
N SER A 188 0.48 1.22 28.68
CA SER A 188 -0.97 0.96 28.69
C SER A 188 -1.48 0.81 27.25
N GLY A 189 -2.33 -0.20 27.01
CA GLY A 189 -2.86 -0.51 25.68
C GLY A 189 -1.88 -1.21 24.72
N TYR A 190 -0.64 -1.47 25.13
CA TYR A 190 0.33 -2.21 24.31
C TYR A 190 0.30 -3.71 24.62
N LYS A 191 0.36 -4.51 23.56
CA LYS A 191 0.42 -5.97 23.56
C LYS A 191 1.87 -6.44 23.41
N TYR A 192 2.19 -7.61 23.97
CA TYR A 192 3.52 -8.21 23.86
C TYR A 192 3.54 -9.21 22.69
N VAL A 193 4.44 -9.04 21.74
CA VAL A 193 4.45 -9.81 20.46
C VAL A 193 4.74 -11.30 20.61
N PHE A 194 5.22 -11.74 21.79
CA PHE A 194 5.38 -13.16 22.10
C PHE A 194 4.08 -13.81 22.59
N ASP A 195 3.17 -13.01 23.18
CA ASP A 195 1.90 -13.50 23.71
C ASP A 195 0.79 -13.35 22.67
N GLU A 196 0.79 -12.23 21.94
CA GLU A 196 -0.26 -11.91 20.97
C GLU A 196 0.35 -11.41 19.65
N PRO A 197 0.06 -12.09 18.52
CA PRO A 197 0.62 -11.72 17.23
C PRO A 197 0.10 -10.36 16.77
N LEU A 198 0.99 -9.53 16.20
CA LEU A 198 0.59 -8.33 15.48
C LEU A 198 -0.08 -8.74 14.17
N GLU A 199 -1.39 -8.54 14.08
CA GLU A 199 -2.14 -8.73 12.84
C GLU A 199 -2.11 -7.48 11.98
N ILE A 200 -1.67 -7.63 10.74
CA ILE A 200 -1.41 -6.53 9.82
C ILE A 200 -1.59 -7.00 8.39
N MET A 201 -2.39 -6.27 7.59
CA MET A 201 -2.77 -6.68 6.23
C MET A 201 -3.40 -8.09 6.26
N CYS A 202 -2.73 -9.08 5.65
CA CYS A 202 -3.12 -10.49 5.68
C CYS A 202 -2.19 -11.36 6.56
N TYR A 203 -1.34 -10.75 7.38
CA TYR A 203 -0.29 -11.44 8.13
C TYR A 203 -0.52 -11.38 9.64
N ALA A 204 -0.02 -12.41 10.31
CA ALA A 204 0.17 -12.45 11.75
C ALA A 204 1.68 -12.54 12.04
N ILE A 205 2.21 -11.54 12.76
CA ILE A 205 3.62 -11.46 13.12
C ILE A 205 3.77 -11.79 14.60
N SER A 206 4.46 -12.89 14.90
CA SER A 206 4.78 -13.31 16.27
C SER A 206 6.28 -13.39 16.49
N ALA A 207 6.70 -13.34 17.75
CA ALA A 207 8.07 -13.64 18.13
C ALA A 207 8.14 -14.90 18.99
N SER A 208 9.17 -15.70 18.80
CA SER A 208 9.47 -16.88 19.61
C SER A 208 10.95 -16.93 19.97
N ILE A 209 11.31 -17.66 21.03
CA ILE A 209 12.71 -17.94 21.38
C ILE A 209 13.07 -19.32 20.85
N ARG A 210 14.08 -19.40 19.97
CA ARG A 210 14.64 -20.66 19.48
C ARG A 210 16.15 -20.61 19.63
N ASN A 211 16.74 -21.64 20.23
CA ASN A 211 18.19 -21.73 20.46
C ASN A 211 18.78 -20.48 21.14
N GLY A 212 18.07 -19.93 22.14
CA GLY A 212 18.47 -18.73 22.88
C GLY A 212 18.41 -17.41 22.10
N ARG A 213 17.88 -17.42 20.86
CA ARG A 213 17.72 -16.23 20.02
C ARG A 213 16.24 -15.94 19.79
N THR A 214 15.91 -14.66 19.67
CA THR A 214 14.58 -14.26 19.20
C THR A 214 14.46 -14.61 17.72
N HIS A 215 13.32 -15.16 17.33
CA HIS A 215 12.93 -15.40 15.95
C HIS A 215 11.58 -14.73 15.71
N VAL A 216 11.43 -14.06 14.58
CA VAL A 216 10.15 -13.50 14.14
C VAL A 216 9.57 -14.41 13.09
N ASP A 217 8.38 -14.92 13.37
CA ASP A 217 7.59 -15.75 12.48
C ASP A 217 6.55 -14.88 11.78
N VAL A 218 6.41 -15.05 10.46
CA VAL A 218 5.40 -14.36 9.65
C VAL A 218 4.48 -15.39 9.05
N GLN A 219 3.28 -15.45 9.59
CA GLN A 219 2.20 -16.35 9.18
C GLN A 219 1.06 -15.56 8.52
N LEU A 220 0.07 -16.26 7.97
CA LEU A 220 -1.18 -15.64 7.53
C LEU A 220 -2.10 -15.40 8.72
N SER A 221 -2.82 -14.27 8.74
CA SER A 221 -3.85 -14.05 9.77
C SER A 221 -5.03 -15.00 9.57
N ASN A 222 -5.66 -15.40 10.68
CA ASN A 222 -6.78 -16.33 10.64
C ASN A 222 -7.98 -15.70 9.92
N ASP A 223 -8.21 -14.40 10.13
CA ASP A 223 -9.28 -13.65 9.49
C ASP A 223 -9.12 -13.61 7.97
N TYR A 224 -7.90 -13.42 7.46
CA TYR A 224 -7.63 -13.48 6.02
C TYR A 224 -7.92 -14.87 5.44
N VAL A 225 -7.44 -15.93 6.11
CA VAL A 225 -7.68 -17.32 5.67
C VAL A 225 -9.18 -17.64 5.67
N LYS A 226 -9.92 -17.18 6.68
CA LYS A 226 -11.37 -17.35 6.77
C LYS A 226 -12.09 -16.63 5.63
N ALA A 227 -11.79 -15.34 5.41
CA ALA A 227 -12.37 -14.56 4.33
C ALA A 227 -12.08 -15.15 2.93
N LEU A 228 -10.88 -15.70 2.72
CA LEU A 228 -10.52 -16.40 1.49
C LEU A 228 -11.38 -17.65 1.27
N LYS A 229 -11.57 -18.47 2.31
CA LYS A 229 -12.41 -19.68 2.26
C LYS A 229 -13.87 -19.34 1.95
N GLU A 230 -14.40 -18.26 2.54
CA GLU A 230 -15.74 -17.75 2.26
C GLU A 230 -15.90 -17.27 0.81
N ARG A 231 -14.90 -16.56 0.27
CA ARG A 231 -14.89 -16.14 -1.15
C ARG A 231 -14.90 -17.33 -2.10
N LEU A 232 -14.18 -18.40 -1.79
CA LEU A 232 -14.22 -19.64 -2.58
C LEU A 232 -15.61 -20.28 -2.55
N LEU A 233 -16.23 -20.40 -1.37
CA LEU A 233 -17.58 -20.96 -1.25
C LEU A 233 -18.57 -20.16 -2.08
N LYS A 234 -18.57 -18.83 -1.94
CA LYS A 234 -19.43 -17.94 -2.74
C LYS A 234 -19.22 -18.13 -4.25
N ALA A 235 -17.96 -18.27 -4.69
CA ALA A 235 -17.64 -18.51 -6.11
C ALA A 235 -18.14 -19.88 -6.61
N THR A 236 -18.02 -20.92 -5.80
CA THR A 236 -18.34 -22.30 -6.18
C THR A 236 -19.83 -22.63 -6.07
N GLU A 237 -20.54 -22.04 -5.10
CA GLU A 237 -21.97 -22.24 -4.85
C GLU A 237 -22.87 -21.34 -5.69
N GLY A 238 -22.33 -20.26 -6.27
CA GLY A 238 -23.07 -19.37 -7.16
C GLY A 238 -23.65 -20.08 -8.39
N LYS A 239 -24.69 -19.49 -8.99
CA LYS A 239 -25.37 -20.00 -10.20
C LYS A 239 -24.58 -19.79 -11.51
N SER A 240 -23.34 -19.34 -11.43
CA SER A 240 -22.51 -19.04 -12.60
C SER A 240 -22.06 -20.30 -13.35
N SER A 241 -21.72 -20.13 -14.64
CA SER A 241 -21.22 -21.22 -15.49
C SER A 241 -19.87 -21.74 -15.00
N TYR A 242 -19.52 -22.98 -15.37
CA TYR A 242 -18.24 -23.58 -14.98
C TYR A 242 -17.03 -22.79 -15.49
N ALA A 243 -17.08 -22.28 -16.71
CA ALA A 243 -16.01 -21.43 -17.25
C ALA A 243 -15.80 -20.18 -16.38
N HIS A 244 -16.89 -19.51 -15.98
CA HIS A 244 -16.80 -18.33 -15.12
C HIS A 244 -16.27 -18.67 -13.72
N LYS A 245 -16.69 -19.80 -13.14
CA LYS A 245 -16.16 -20.28 -11.86
C LYS A 245 -14.67 -20.57 -11.91
N LEU A 246 -14.18 -21.15 -13.01
CA LEU A 246 -12.76 -21.40 -13.20
C LEU A 246 -11.95 -20.11 -13.28
N VAL A 247 -12.46 -19.08 -13.97
CA VAL A 247 -11.84 -17.75 -14.01
C VAL A 247 -11.74 -17.15 -12.61
N ILE A 248 -12.84 -17.19 -11.83
CA ILE A 248 -12.83 -16.70 -10.44
C ILE A 248 -11.85 -17.50 -9.57
N LEU A 249 -11.83 -18.82 -9.70
CA LEU A 249 -10.90 -19.69 -8.97
C LEU A 249 -9.44 -19.32 -9.27
N SER A 250 -9.09 -19.15 -10.55
CA SER A 250 -7.75 -18.76 -10.97
C SER A 250 -7.36 -17.38 -10.41
N ALA A 251 -8.28 -16.42 -10.43
CA ALA A 251 -8.07 -15.10 -9.81
C ALA A 251 -7.86 -15.20 -8.29
N LEU A 252 -8.65 -16.02 -7.59
CA LEU A 252 -8.51 -16.26 -6.15
C LEU A 252 -7.18 -16.91 -5.81
N VAL A 253 -6.75 -17.94 -6.55
CA VAL A 253 -5.46 -18.61 -6.35
C VAL A 253 -4.31 -17.64 -6.56
N ASN A 254 -4.32 -16.85 -7.64
CA ASN A 254 -3.27 -15.87 -7.91
C ASN A 254 -3.21 -14.77 -6.85
N SER A 255 -4.37 -14.24 -6.45
CA SER A 255 -4.46 -13.24 -5.36
C SER A 255 -3.91 -13.81 -4.05
N PHE A 256 -4.34 -15.02 -3.66
CA PHE A 256 -3.86 -15.68 -2.46
C PHE A 256 -2.34 -15.85 -2.47
N VAL A 257 -1.79 -16.32 -3.60
CA VAL A 257 -0.35 -16.55 -3.72
C VAL A 257 0.45 -15.23 -3.63
N GLU A 258 -0.03 -14.15 -4.28
CA GLU A 258 0.61 -12.84 -4.17
C GLU A 258 0.54 -12.26 -2.75
N ASP A 259 -0.59 -12.44 -2.06
CA ASP A 259 -0.73 -12.02 -0.67
C ASP A 259 0.12 -12.87 0.27
N ALA A 260 0.15 -14.18 0.10
CA ALA A 260 0.88 -15.09 0.99
C ALA A 260 2.39 -15.09 0.76
N ARG A 261 2.91 -14.45 -0.29
CA ARG A 261 4.33 -14.52 -0.68
C ARG A 261 5.32 -14.12 0.41
N TYR A 262 4.92 -13.25 1.35
CA TYR A 262 5.81 -12.81 2.43
C TYR A 262 5.60 -13.60 3.75
N ALA A 263 4.59 -14.46 3.81
CA ALA A 263 4.30 -15.32 4.96
C ALA A 263 5.15 -16.61 4.91
N LYS A 264 6.48 -16.46 4.95
CA LYS A 264 7.42 -17.59 4.73
C LYS A 264 7.22 -18.76 5.70
N ASP A 265 6.68 -18.50 6.88
CA ASP A 265 6.48 -19.49 7.95
C ASP A 265 5.06 -20.11 7.91
N ALA A 266 4.27 -19.82 6.86
CA ALA A 266 2.87 -20.24 6.71
C ALA A 266 2.68 -21.55 5.93
N MET A 267 3.70 -22.38 5.73
CA MET A 267 3.62 -23.59 4.89
C MET A 267 2.43 -24.49 5.24
N GLU A 268 2.18 -24.73 6.53
CA GLU A 268 1.04 -25.55 6.97
C GLU A 268 -0.31 -24.89 6.64
N GLN A 269 -0.43 -23.57 6.83
CA GLN A 269 -1.64 -22.82 6.45
C GLN A 269 -1.86 -22.87 4.93
N VAL A 270 -0.80 -22.79 4.12
CA VAL A 270 -0.89 -22.90 2.66
C VAL A 270 -1.35 -24.31 2.25
N LYS A 271 -0.83 -25.37 2.89
CA LYS A 271 -1.30 -26.75 2.66
C LYS A 271 -2.77 -26.92 3.01
N GLU A 272 -3.22 -26.34 4.11
CA GLU A 272 -4.63 -26.36 4.52
C GLU A 272 -5.53 -25.63 3.52
N VAL A 273 -5.12 -24.45 3.05
CA VAL A 273 -5.83 -23.70 2.02
C VAL A 273 -5.92 -24.53 0.73
N GLN A 274 -4.83 -25.16 0.29
CA GLN A 274 -4.86 -26.01 -0.90
C GLN A 274 -5.81 -27.20 -0.75
N LYS A 275 -5.74 -27.93 0.38
CA LYS A 275 -6.66 -29.03 0.68
C LYS A 275 -8.12 -28.56 0.67
N TYR A 276 -8.38 -27.39 1.24
CA TYR A 276 -9.71 -26.79 1.26
C TYR A 276 -10.19 -26.46 -0.15
N PHE A 277 -9.35 -25.86 -0.99
CA PHE A 277 -9.68 -25.53 -2.37
C PHE A 277 -10.00 -26.78 -3.18
N ILE A 278 -9.14 -27.81 -3.12
CA ILE A 278 -9.35 -29.09 -3.80
C ILE A 278 -10.66 -29.75 -3.37
N LYS A 279 -10.96 -29.76 -2.06
CA LYS A 279 -12.21 -30.34 -1.53
C LYS A 279 -13.45 -29.68 -2.13
N HIS A 280 -13.47 -28.35 -2.20
CA HIS A 280 -14.66 -27.60 -2.64
C HIS A 280 -14.75 -27.44 -4.17
N THR A 281 -13.68 -27.75 -4.91
CA THR A 281 -13.69 -27.77 -6.38
C THR A 281 -13.81 -29.18 -6.96
N LYS A 282 -13.74 -30.24 -6.13
CA LYS A 282 -13.75 -31.65 -6.55
C LYS A 282 -14.90 -32.01 -7.51
N LYS A 283 -16.11 -31.51 -7.26
CA LYS A 283 -17.29 -31.79 -8.10
C LYS A 283 -17.15 -31.23 -9.52
N PHE A 284 -16.46 -30.11 -9.68
CA PHE A 284 -16.18 -29.51 -11.00
C PHE A 284 -15.00 -30.20 -11.68
N ALA A 285 -14.02 -30.64 -10.88
CA ALA A 285 -12.84 -31.37 -11.36
C ALA A 285 -13.15 -32.72 -12.02
N ALA A 286 -14.34 -33.28 -11.82
CA ALA A 286 -14.79 -34.49 -12.51
C ALA A 286 -15.13 -34.22 -13.99
N GLY A 287 -15.63 -33.02 -14.30
CA GLY A 287 -16.01 -32.60 -15.66
C GLY A 287 -14.97 -31.73 -16.37
N ASN A 288 -14.07 -31.07 -15.63
CA ASN A 288 -12.97 -30.29 -16.19
C ASN A 288 -11.72 -30.36 -15.28
N ALA A 289 -10.64 -30.95 -15.80
CA ALA A 289 -9.37 -31.12 -15.08
C ALA A 289 -8.71 -29.80 -14.64
N ASP A 290 -9.01 -28.68 -15.30
CA ASP A 290 -8.45 -27.37 -14.98
C ASP A 290 -8.78 -26.90 -13.56
N PHE A 291 -9.93 -27.30 -13.01
CA PHE A 291 -10.26 -27.02 -11.60
C PHE A 291 -9.28 -27.70 -10.64
N ARG A 292 -8.90 -28.95 -10.96
CA ARG A 292 -7.91 -29.71 -10.19
C ARG A 292 -6.53 -29.10 -10.37
N HIS A 293 -6.13 -28.76 -11.59
CA HIS A 293 -4.84 -28.14 -11.86
C HIS A 293 -4.71 -26.78 -11.14
N THR A 294 -5.71 -25.92 -11.24
CA THR A 294 -5.70 -24.58 -10.63
C THR A 294 -5.62 -24.67 -9.10
N SER A 295 -6.44 -25.51 -8.47
CA SER A 295 -6.41 -25.71 -7.02
C SER A 295 -5.11 -26.40 -6.57
N GLY A 296 -4.64 -27.37 -7.35
CA GLY A 296 -3.39 -28.09 -7.11
C GLY A 296 -2.14 -27.23 -7.29
N ALA A 297 -2.21 -26.14 -8.06
CA ALA A 297 -1.07 -25.25 -8.32
C ALA A 297 -0.72 -24.32 -7.15
N ILE A 298 -1.54 -24.22 -6.10
CA ILE A 298 -1.34 -23.28 -4.99
C ILE A 298 0.07 -23.39 -4.36
N ILE A 299 0.48 -24.58 -3.91
CA ILE A 299 1.80 -24.77 -3.28
C ILE A 299 2.95 -24.49 -4.26
N PRO A 300 2.98 -25.09 -5.48
CA PRO A 300 4.02 -24.79 -6.47
C PRO A 300 4.15 -23.29 -6.79
N LEU A 301 3.02 -22.61 -7.01
CA LEU A 301 2.99 -21.19 -7.31
C LEU A 301 3.50 -20.37 -6.12
N TRP A 302 3.08 -20.69 -4.90
CA TRP A 302 3.57 -20.02 -3.70
C TRP A 302 5.07 -20.22 -3.50
N LEU A 303 5.58 -21.45 -3.62
CA LEU A 303 7.02 -21.74 -3.54
C LEU A 303 7.85 -20.97 -4.57
N SER A 304 7.32 -20.76 -5.78
CA SER A 304 8.01 -19.97 -6.81
C SER A 304 8.05 -18.46 -6.53
N ARG A 305 7.20 -17.95 -5.62
CA ARG A 305 7.05 -16.52 -5.35
C ARG A 305 7.42 -16.12 -3.92
N VAL A 306 7.52 -17.09 -3.01
CA VAL A 306 7.80 -16.86 -1.60
C VAL A 306 9.10 -16.07 -1.43
N THR A 307 9.03 -14.99 -0.67
CA THR A 307 10.12 -14.03 -0.51
C THR A 307 10.63 -14.10 0.93
N ASN A 308 11.76 -14.78 1.12
CA ASN A 308 12.38 -14.93 2.45
C ASN A 308 13.32 -13.77 2.81
N ARG A 309 13.79 -13.03 1.80
CA ARG A 309 14.76 -11.96 1.93
C ARG A 309 14.11 -10.70 2.51
N PHE A 310 14.88 -9.96 3.31
CA PHE A 310 14.50 -8.61 3.70
C PHE A 310 14.45 -7.72 2.46
N THR A 311 13.36 -6.99 2.31
CA THR A 311 13.24 -5.91 1.34
C THR A 311 13.78 -4.66 2.01
N TYR A 312 15.03 -4.32 1.68
CA TYR A 312 15.68 -3.16 2.26
C TYR A 312 15.06 -1.86 1.77
N GLN A 313 15.10 -0.85 2.63
CA GLN A 313 14.73 0.51 2.27
C GLN A 313 15.74 1.00 1.24
N ARG A 314 15.28 1.30 0.02
CA ARG A 314 16.06 2.16 -0.87
C ARG A 314 16.12 3.55 -0.27
N THR A 315 17.16 4.30 -0.60
CA THR A 315 17.15 5.75 -0.43
C THR A 315 15.90 6.33 -1.10
N ASN A 316 15.35 7.42 -0.56
CA ASN A 316 14.18 8.07 -1.12
C ASN A 316 14.37 8.25 -2.64
N PHE A 317 13.53 7.60 -3.45
CA PHE A 317 13.72 7.47 -4.89
C PHE A 317 13.67 8.82 -5.64
N PHE A 318 13.18 9.89 -5.01
CA PHE A 318 13.26 11.25 -5.57
C PHE A 318 14.70 11.81 -5.57
N TRP A 319 15.62 11.25 -4.78
CA TRP A 319 17.06 11.55 -4.88
C TRP A 319 17.72 10.87 -6.07
N ASP A 320 17.20 9.70 -6.45
CA ASP A 320 17.69 8.94 -7.57
C ASP A 320 17.22 9.60 -8.87
N MET A 321 18.18 10.11 -9.64
CA MET A 321 17.91 10.70 -10.96
C MET A 321 18.34 9.75 -12.09
N ASP A 322 18.73 8.51 -11.78
CA ASP A 322 18.95 7.49 -12.79
C ASP A 322 17.60 6.88 -13.22
N HIS A 323 17.22 7.19 -14.45
CA HIS A 323 15.94 6.79 -15.01
C HIS A 323 15.93 5.30 -15.44
N ASN A 324 17.09 4.65 -15.48
CA ASN A 324 17.16 3.19 -15.65
C ASN A 324 16.77 2.46 -14.37
N THR A 325 17.09 3.05 -13.21
CA THR A 325 16.77 2.47 -11.91
C THR A 325 15.29 2.61 -11.57
N VAL A 326 14.67 3.73 -11.95
CA VAL A 326 13.21 3.94 -11.89
C VAL A 326 12.73 4.44 -13.24
N PRO A 327 12.33 3.55 -14.17
CA PRO A 327 11.71 3.96 -15.44
C PRO A 327 10.30 4.50 -15.21
N GLU A 328 9.79 5.29 -16.17
CA GLU A 328 8.46 5.94 -16.09
C GLU A 328 7.34 4.94 -15.73
N LYS A 329 7.39 3.72 -16.30
CA LYS A 329 6.40 2.67 -16.01
C LYS A 329 6.35 2.30 -14.53
N ILE A 330 7.51 2.21 -13.87
CA ILE A 330 7.61 1.93 -12.43
C ILE A 330 7.20 3.16 -11.64
N TYR A 331 7.68 4.34 -12.03
CA TYR A 331 7.29 5.61 -11.42
C TYR A 331 5.76 5.77 -11.37
N MET A 332 5.05 5.50 -12.46
CA MET A 332 3.59 5.58 -12.49
C MET A 332 2.90 4.60 -11.52
N ILE A 333 3.52 3.46 -11.19
CA ILE A 333 2.96 2.50 -10.22
C ILE A 333 2.99 3.07 -8.80
N TYR A 334 3.96 3.91 -8.46
CA TYR A 334 4.06 4.56 -7.15
C TYR A 334 2.88 5.52 -6.87
N PHE A 335 2.23 6.00 -7.94
CA PHE A 335 1.03 6.84 -7.88
C PHE A 335 -0.28 6.06 -8.07
N SER A 336 -0.24 4.73 -8.04
CA SER A 336 -1.45 3.91 -8.18
C SER A 336 -2.47 4.19 -7.06
N PRO A 337 -3.78 4.30 -7.36
CA PRO A 337 -4.81 4.45 -6.33
C PRO A 337 -4.99 3.17 -5.49
N TYR A 338 -4.45 2.03 -5.93
CA TYR A 338 -4.54 0.75 -5.22
C TYR A 338 -3.45 0.58 -4.15
N ARG A 339 -2.66 1.62 -3.85
CA ARG A 339 -1.50 1.53 -2.93
C ARG A 339 -1.89 1.30 -1.47
N GLU A 340 -3.07 1.77 -1.07
CA GLU A 340 -3.63 1.56 0.27
C GLU A 340 -4.58 0.36 0.37
N GLN A 341 -4.68 -0.43 -0.70
CA GLN A 341 -5.40 -1.71 -0.71
C GLN A 341 -4.42 -2.89 -0.82
N ILE A 342 -3.15 -2.65 -0.48
CA ILE A 342 -2.08 -3.62 -0.64
C ILE A 342 -2.15 -4.54 0.57
#